data_AF-A0A850T5Y8-F1
#
_entry.id   AF-A0A850T5Y8-F1
#
_cell.length_a   1.000
_cell.length_b   1.000
_cell.length_c   1.000
_cell.angle_alpha   90.00
_cell.angle_beta   90.00
_cell.angle_gamma   90.00
#
_symmetry.space_group_name_H-M   'P 1'
#
loop_
_entity.id
_entity.type
_entity.pdbx_description
1 polymer ?
#
loop_
_entity_poly.entity_id
_entity_poly.type
_entity_poly.pdbx_seq_one_letter_code
_entity_poly.pdbx_strand_id
1 'polypeptide(L)'
;LLIFALNFIPIVGAISAISLPVILSLVQPEGGGVKTALLALVLLVGAEQTMSSAIEPRLIGKSLNLSPFVILLSLAVWGSLWGFAGMLLAVPITVTVMIILTQFETTRPIAVMLSDSGEIAAIKHAPLRPAQQPPGALGDG
;
A
#
# COMPACT_ATOMS: atom_id res chain seq x y z
N LEU A 1 4.70 -15.52 6.38
CA LEU A 1 6.17 -15.44 6.17
C LEU A 1 6.51 -14.58 4.94
N LEU A 2 5.97 -14.87 3.75
CA LEU A 2 6.19 -14.02 2.55
C LEU A 2 5.76 -12.56 2.75
N ILE A 3 4.55 -12.28 3.23
CA ILE A 3 4.06 -10.91 3.48
C ILE A 3 4.94 -10.16 4.50
N PHE A 4 5.41 -10.86 5.53
CA PHE A 4 6.36 -10.31 6.51
C PHE A 4 7.70 -9.95 5.85
N ALA A 5 8.26 -10.86 5.05
CA ALA A 5 9.48 -10.58 4.30
C ALA A 5 9.30 -9.38 3.35
N LEU A 6 8.19 -9.33 2.61
CA LEU A 6 7.89 -8.26 1.66
C LEU A 6 7.66 -6.89 2.31
N ASN A 7 7.22 -6.81 3.57
CA ASN A 7 7.04 -5.53 4.27
C ASN A 7 8.35 -5.05 4.92
N PHE A 8 9.19 -5.98 5.35
CA PHE A 8 10.48 -5.67 5.95
C PHE A 8 11.54 -5.30 4.90
N ILE A 9 11.51 -5.93 3.71
CA ILE A 9 12.46 -5.68 2.62
C ILE A 9 12.49 -4.20 2.16
N PRO A 10 11.36 -3.50 1.94
CA PRO A 10 11.37 -2.09 1.58
C PRO A 10 11.99 -1.20 2.66
N ILE A 11 11.62 -1.41 3.93
CA ILE A 11 12.09 -0.58 5.05
C ILE A 11 13.59 -0.80 5.29
N VAL A 12 14.01 -2.06 5.39
CA VAL A 12 15.42 -2.40 5.61
C VAL A 12 16.26 -2.09 4.36
N GLY A 13 15.69 -2.32 3.18
CA GLY A 13 16.29 -2.00 1.89
C GLY A 13 16.58 -0.52 1.75
N ALA A 14 15.61 0.36 2.01
CA ALA A 14 15.79 1.81 1.94
C ALA A 14 16.83 2.31 2.96
N ILE A 15 16.75 1.83 4.21
CA ILE A 15 17.73 2.21 5.25
C ILE A 15 19.14 1.77 4.86
N SER A 16 19.30 0.53 4.39
CA SER A 16 20.60 -0.01 3.97
C SER A 16 21.15 0.65 2.70
N ALA A 17 20.28 0.99 1.73
CA ALA A 17 20.65 1.68 0.50
C ALA A 17 21.21 3.09 0.74
N ILE A 18 20.78 3.78 1.81
CA ILE A 18 21.30 5.10 2.16
C ILE A 18 22.48 4.99 3.14
N SER A 19 22.33 4.21 4.20
CA SER A 19 23.32 4.18 5.29
C SER A 19 24.67 3.60 4.88
N LEU A 20 24.69 2.51 4.10
CA LEU A 20 25.94 1.86 3.69
C LEU A 20 26.81 2.81 2.84
N PRO A 21 26.30 3.42 1.74
CA PRO A 21 27.11 4.32 0.93
C PRO A 21 27.57 5.57 1.68
N VAL A 22 26.75 6.11 2.59
CA VAL A 22 27.11 7.29 3.39
C VAL A 22 28.26 6.97 4.35
N ILE A 23 28.20 5.82 5.03
CA ILE A 23 29.29 5.37 5.91
C ILE A 23 30.56 5.11 5.09
N LEU A 24 30.45 4.45 3.94
CA LEU A 24 31.60 4.20 3.06
C LEU A 24 32.24 5.51 2.58
N SER A 25 31.43 6.53 2.28
CA SER A 25 31.94 7.85 1.87
C SER A 25 32.69 8.59 2.99
N LEU A 26 32.45 8.27 4.27
CA LEU A 26 33.21 8.82 5.39
C LEU A 26 34.61 8.20 5.55
N VAL A 27 34.75 6.91 5.21
CA VAL A 27 35.98 6.14 5.46
C VAL A 27 36.89 6.09 4.22
N GLN A 28 36.41 6.58 3.07
CA GLN A 28 37.12 6.47 1.80
C GLN A 28 38.41 7.34 1.77
N PRO A 29 39.61 6.75 1.51
CA PRO A 29 40.87 7.48 1.60
C PRO A 29 41.09 8.57 0.54
N GLU A 30 40.62 8.36 -0.70
CA GLU A 30 40.98 9.20 -1.87
C GLU A 30 39.90 10.19 -2.30
N GLY A 31 39.18 10.77 -1.34
CA GLY A 31 38.09 11.71 -1.62
C GLY A 31 36.88 11.57 -0.72
N GLY A 32 36.97 10.71 0.30
CA GLY A 32 35.97 10.64 1.37
C GLY A 32 36.09 11.79 2.38
N GLY A 33 35.09 11.87 3.25
CA GLY A 33 35.00 12.86 4.30
C GLY A 33 33.59 13.37 4.54
N VAL A 34 33.43 14.28 5.50
CA VAL A 34 32.11 14.77 5.93
C VAL A 34 31.36 15.46 4.78
N LYS A 35 32.08 16.18 3.90
CA LYS A 35 31.47 16.90 2.77
C LYS A 35 30.87 15.95 1.72
N THR A 36 31.59 14.89 1.34
CA THR A 36 31.11 13.91 0.36
C THR A 36 30.04 13.01 0.94
N ALA A 37 30.14 12.65 2.22
CA ALA A 37 29.09 11.91 2.92
C ALA A 37 27.79 12.71 3.03
N LEU A 38 27.86 14.02 3.34
CA LEU A 38 26.69 14.91 3.33
C LEU A 38 26.08 15.02 1.93
N LEU A 39 26.91 15.16 0.89
CA LEU A 39 26.44 15.22 -0.49
C LEU A 39 25.73 13.92 -0.90
N ALA A 40 26.34 12.75 -0.59
CA ALA A 40 25.75 11.45 -0.85
C ALA A 40 24.42 11.27 -0.09
N LEU A 41 24.36 11.67 1.18
CA LEU A 41 23.15 11.60 1.97
C LEU A 41 22.03 12.43 1.35
N VAL A 42 22.29 13.69 0.98
CA VAL A 42 21.29 14.57 0.37
C VAL A 42 20.80 14.03 -0.97
N LEU A 43 21.70 13.51 -1.81
CA LEU A 43 21.36 12.95 -3.11
C LEU A 43 20.54 11.65 -2.98
N LEU A 44 20.95 10.74 -2.10
CA LEU A 44 20.27 9.45 -1.89
C LEU A 44 18.90 9.64 -1.23
N VAL A 45 18.81 10.46 -0.19
CA VAL A 45 17.52 10.81 0.44
C VAL A 45 16.63 11.56 -0.57
N GLY A 46 17.19 12.49 -1.34
CA GLY A 46 16.46 13.20 -2.39
C GLY A 46 15.91 12.25 -3.45
N ALA A 47 16.71 11.28 -3.91
CA ALA A 47 16.28 10.27 -4.87
C ALA A 47 15.16 9.38 -4.31
N GLU A 48 15.32 8.86 -3.09
CA GLU A 48 14.29 8.06 -2.39
C GLU A 48 13.00 8.85 -2.19
N GLN A 49 13.09 10.09 -1.72
CA GLN A 49 11.92 10.97 -1.56
C GLN A 49 11.21 11.22 -2.88
N THR A 50 11.95 11.36 -3.99
CA THR A 50 11.36 11.56 -5.33
C THR A 50 10.65 10.29 -5.80
N MET A 51 11.24 9.13 -5.52
CA MET A 51 10.66 7.82 -5.80
C MET A 51 9.35 7.62 -5.01
N SER A 52 9.38 7.84 -3.69
CA SER A 52 8.22 7.58 -2.84
C SER A 52 7.15 8.66 -2.89
N SER A 53 7.51 9.94 -3.07
CA SER A 53 6.52 11.03 -3.03
C SER A 53 5.79 11.25 -4.36
N ALA A 54 6.42 10.94 -5.50
CA ALA A 54 5.86 11.29 -6.82
C ALA A 54 5.55 10.07 -7.70
N ILE A 55 6.37 9.02 -7.60
CA ILE A 55 6.25 7.85 -8.48
C ILE A 55 5.27 6.85 -7.87
N GLU A 56 5.37 6.56 -6.57
CA GLU A 56 4.46 5.64 -5.89
C GLU A 56 2.98 6.03 -5.97
N PRO A 57 2.53 7.26 -5.63
CA PRO A 57 1.11 7.61 -5.71
C PRO A 57 0.59 7.72 -7.15
N ARG A 58 1.47 7.99 -8.12
CA ARG A 58 1.10 8.01 -9.55
C ARG A 58 0.95 6.61 -10.14
N LEU A 59 1.72 5.62 -9.66
CA LEU A 59 1.54 4.21 -10.04
C LEU A 59 0.41 3.53 -9.26
N ILE A 60 0.31 3.82 -7.96
CA ILE A 60 -0.71 3.28 -7.04
C ILE A 60 -1.88 4.26 -7.05
N GLY A 61 -2.52 4.36 -8.21
CA GLY A 61 -3.72 5.17 -8.36
C GLY A 61 -4.83 4.63 -7.45
N LYS A 62 -5.28 5.49 -6.54
CA LYS A 62 -6.45 5.36 -5.66
C LYS A 62 -6.17 4.69 -4.31
N SER A 63 -6.37 5.49 -3.28
CA SER A 63 -6.34 5.16 -1.85
C SER A 63 -7.08 3.86 -1.53
N LEU A 64 -6.45 3.05 -0.68
CA LEU A 64 -7.13 1.98 0.05
C LEU A 64 -8.32 2.62 0.77
N ASN A 65 -9.53 2.34 0.30
CA ASN A 65 -10.79 2.90 0.79
C ASN A 65 -11.17 2.31 2.17
N LEU A 66 -10.22 2.31 3.10
CA LEU A 66 -10.35 1.80 4.45
C LEU A 66 -10.71 2.97 5.36
N SER A 67 -11.82 2.83 6.09
CA SER A 67 -12.19 3.82 7.09
C SER A 67 -11.06 3.96 8.12
N PRO A 68 -10.66 5.19 8.50
CA PRO A 68 -9.61 5.43 9.51
C PRO A 68 -9.85 4.67 10.81
N PHE A 69 -11.12 4.43 11.15
CA PHE A 69 -11.52 3.64 12.31
C PHE A 69 -11.02 2.18 12.24
N VAL A 70 -11.10 1.55 11.06
CA VAL A 70 -10.65 0.16 10.86
C VAL A 70 -9.14 0.05 10.98
N ILE A 71 -8.41 1.07 10.51
CA ILE A 71 -6.96 1.14 10.66
C ILE A 71 -6.58 1.24 12.14
N LEU A 72 -7.25 2.13 12.90
CA LEU A 72 -7.03 2.28 14.34
C LEU A 72 -7.37 1.00 15.12
N LEU A 73 -8.51 0.36 14.81
CA LEU A 73 -8.92 -0.89 15.43
C LEU A 73 -7.92 -2.01 15.13
N SER A 74 -7.49 -2.12 13.88
CA SER A 74 -6.47 -3.07 13.44
C SER A 74 -5.15 -2.88 14.20
N LEU A 75 -4.67 -1.64 14.30
CA LEU A 75 -3.46 -1.31 15.04
C LEU A 75 -3.59 -1.65 16.54
N ALA A 76 -4.75 -1.41 17.15
CA ALA A 76 -4.99 -1.74 18.54
C ALA A 76 -5.02 -3.27 18.77
N VAL A 77 -5.73 -4.01 17.93
CA VAL A 77 -5.86 -5.47 18.03
C VAL A 77 -4.51 -6.15 17.77
N TRP A 78 -3.86 -5.86 16.64
CA TRP A 78 -2.59 -6.49 16.29
C TRP A 78 -1.43 -5.97 17.13
N GLY A 79 -1.43 -4.68 17.49
CA GLY A 79 -0.43 -4.10 18.40
C GLY A 79 -0.48 -4.72 19.79
N SER A 80 -1.67 -5.06 20.30
CA SER A 80 -1.83 -5.73 21.59
C SER A 80 -1.31 -7.19 21.58
N LEU A 81 -1.45 -7.90 20.46
CA LEU A 81 -1.09 -9.32 20.36
C LEU A 81 0.43 -9.58 20.44
N TRP A 82 1.24 -8.74 19.78
CA TRP A 82 2.68 -8.96 19.63
C TRP A 82 3.50 -7.65 19.53
N GLY A 83 2.92 -6.53 19.96
CA GLY A 83 3.61 -5.24 20.09
C GLY A 83 3.91 -4.56 18.76
N PHE A 84 5.12 -3.99 18.64
CA PHE A 84 5.54 -3.20 17.46
C PHE A 84 5.50 -4.01 16.16
N ALA A 85 5.89 -5.28 16.21
CA ALA A 85 5.80 -6.18 15.06
C ALA A 85 4.35 -6.33 14.55
N GLY A 86 3.37 -6.34 15.45
CA GLY A 86 1.96 -6.36 15.10
C GLY A 86 1.47 -5.11 14.40
N MET A 87 1.94 -3.94 14.85
CA MET A 87 1.58 -2.66 14.23
C MET A 87 2.11 -2.56 12.80
N LEU A 88 3.32 -3.05 12.53
CA LEU A 88 3.87 -3.08 11.16
C LEU A 88 3.07 -3.99 10.22
N LEU A 89 2.51 -5.08 10.73
CA LEU A 89 1.78 -6.07 9.94
C LEU A 89 0.26 -5.83 9.91
N ALA A 90 -0.24 -4.87 10.69
CA ALA A 90 -1.67 -4.61 10.87
C ALA A 90 -2.39 -4.37 9.53
N VAL A 91 -1.82 -3.49 8.69
CA VAL A 91 -2.39 -3.13 7.38
C VAL A 91 -2.50 -4.34 6.43
N PRO A 92 -1.42 -5.07 6.09
CA PRO A 92 -1.52 -6.20 5.16
C PRO A 92 -2.35 -7.35 5.71
N ILE A 93 -2.32 -7.61 7.02
CA ILE A 93 -3.17 -8.64 7.64
C ILE A 93 -4.64 -8.24 7.53
N THR A 94 -5.00 -7.00 7.89
CA THR A 94 -6.38 -6.51 7.81
C THR A 94 -6.92 -6.51 6.39
N VAL A 95 -6.11 -6.11 5.41
CA VAL A 95 -6.50 -6.20 3.99
C VAL A 95 -6.74 -7.66 3.58
N THR A 96 -5.87 -8.58 4.01
CA THR A 96 -6.03 -10.02 3.71
C THR A 96 -7.31 -10.58 4.33
N VAL A 97 -7.58 -10.27 5.61
CA VAL A 97 -8.81 -10.67 6.30
C VAL A 97 -10.04 -10.09 5.59
N MET A 98 -9.98 -8.82 5.18
CA MET A 98 -11.06 -8.17 4.44
C MET A 98 -11.33 -8.90 3.11
N ILE A 99 -10.30 -9.22 2.32
CA ILE A 99 -10.43 -9.96 1.06
C ILE A 99 -11.10 -11.32 1.30
N ILE A 100 -10.67 -12.07 2.32
CA ILE A 100 -11.25 -13.37 2.67
C ILE A 100 -12.73 -13.22 3.04
N LEU A 101 -13.08 -12.24 3.88
CA LEU A 101 -14.46 -11.98 4.28
C LEU A 101 -15.36 -11.57 3.11
N THR A 102 -14.79 -10.96 2.06
CA THR A 102 -15.53 -10.59 0.84
C THR A 102 -15.83 -11.79 -0.07
N GLN A 103 -15.13 -12.92 0.09
CA GLN A 103 -15.41 -14.16 -0.65
C GLN A 103 -16.67 -14.88 -0.12
N PHE A 104 -17.10 -14.59 1.11
CA PHE A 104 -18.30 -15.18 1.70
C PHE A 104 -19.48 -14.18 1.62
N GLU A 105 -20.53 -14.55 0.88
CA GLU A 105 -21.70 -13.69 0.65
C GLU A 105 -22.43 -13.29 1.96
N THR A 106 -22.34 -14.13 3.00
CA THR A 106 -22.97 -13.90 4.32
C THR A 106 -22.30 -12.78 5.12
N THR A 107 -21.00 -12.49 4.93
CA THR A 107 -20.26 -11.44 5.66
C THR A 107 -20.09 -10.14 4.87
N ARG A 108 -20.62 -10.09 3.63
CA ARG A 108 -20.62 -8.91 2.76
C ARG A 108 -21.21 -7.64 3.40
N PRO A 109 -22.30 -7.69 4.20
CA PRO A 109 -22.84 -6.50 4.86
C PRO A 109 -21.88 -5.89 5.89
N ILE A 110 -21.14 -6.72 6.62
CA ILE A 110 -20.16 -6.28 7.63
C ILE A 110 -18.95 -5.63 6.93
N ALA A 111 -18.52 -6.17 5.80
CA ALA A 111 -17.45 -5.60 5.00
C ALA A 111 -17.81 -4.22 4.41
N VAL A 112 -19.07 -4.01 4.02
CA VAL A 112 -19.60 -2.73 3.53
C VAL A 112 -19.70 -1.69 4.64
N MET A 113 -20.06 -2.09 5.87
CA MET A 113 -20.07 -1.18 7.04
C MET A 113 -18.65 -0.76 7.49
N LEU A 114 -17.64 -1.59 7.19
CA LEU A 114 -16.24 -1.31 7.50
C LEU A 114 -15.52 -0.53 6.39
N SER A 115 -16.12 -0.37 5.20
CA SER A 115 -15.60 0.48 4.14
C SER A 115 -16.25 1.86 4.19
N ASP A 116 -15.45 2.91 3.99
CA ASP A 116 -15.87 4.31 4.17
C ASP A 116 -16.92 4.77 3.14
N SER A 117 -16.98 4.09 1.98
CA SER A 117 -17.82 4.45 0.83
C SER A 117 -18.84 3.37 0.43
N GLY A 118 -18.89 2.23 1.14
CA GLY A 118 -19.67 1.06 0.74
C GLY A 118 -19.14 0.33 -0.50
N GLU A 119 -18.01 0.77 -1.08
CA GLU A 119 -17.36 0.10 -2.21
C GLU A 119 -16.19 -0.79 -1.75
N ILE A 120 -16.19 -2.04 -2.21
CA ILE A 120 -15.03 -2.94 -2.07
C ILE A 120 -14.16 -2.69 -3.30
N ALA A 121 -12.91 -2.25 -3.11
CA ALA A 121 -11.97 -1.94 -4.19
C ALA A 121 -11.78 -3.07 -5.23
N ALA A 122 -12.14 -4.31 -4.88
CA ALA A 122 -12.12 -5.48 -5.76
C ALA A 122 -13.27 -5.54 -6.79
N ILE A 123 -14.33 -4.73 -6.65
CA ILE A 123 -15.53 -4.80 -7.47
C ILE A 123 -15.68 -3.50 -8.27
N LYS A 124 -14.70 -3.17 -9.14
CA LYS A 124 -14.99 -2.28 -10.27
C LYS A 124 -15.82 -3.10 -11.26
N HIS A 125 -17.13 -3.21 -11.02
CA HIS A 125 -18.04 -3.62 -12.08
C HIS A 125 -17.88 -2.60 -13.21
N ALA A 126 -17.30 -3.02 -14.33
CA ALA A 126 -17.57 -2.37 -15.59
C ALA A 126 -19.09 -2.19 -15.66
N PRO A 127 -19.60 -0.97 -15.95
CA PRO A 127 -21.03 -0.77 -16.05
C PRO A 127 -21.55 -1.82 -17.03
N LEU A 128 -22.46 -2.68 -16.55
CA LEU A 128 -23.19 -3.58 -17.43
C LEU A 128 -23.90 -2.66 -18.42
N ARG A 129 -23.34 -2.58 -19.63
CA ARG A 129 -24.03 -1.94 -20.75
C ARG A 129 -25.38 -2.65 -20.81
N PRO A 130 -26.51 -1.96 -20.58
CA PRO A 130 -27.81 -2.57 -20.79
C PRO A 130 -27.78 -3.19 -22.19
N ALA A 131 -28.19 -4.45 -22.27
CA ALA A 131 -28.20 -5.24 -23.49
C ALA A 131 -28.56 -4.34 -24.66
N GLN A 132 -27.69 -4.29 -25.68
CA GLN A 132 -28.05 -3.69 -26.95
C GLN A 132 -29.35 -4.35 -27.40
N GLN A 133 -30.44 -3.60 -27.26
CA GLN A 133 -31.72 -3.97 -27.80
C GLN A 133 -31.52 -4.04 -29.32
N PRO A 134 -31.76 -5.20 -29.96
CA PRO A 134 -31.52 -5.34 -31.38
C PRO A 134 -32.37 -4.30 -32.13
N PRO A 135 -31.76 -3.47 -33.00
CA PRO A 135 -32.51 -2.52 -33.80
C PRO A 135 -33.31 -3.31 -34.83
N GLY A 136 -34.64 -3.41 -34.66
CA GLY A 136 -35.52 -3.89 -35.72
C GLY A 136 -36.70 -4.81 -35.34
N ALA A 137 -37.17 -4.83 -34.10
CA ALA A 137 -38.36 -5.62 -33.70
C ALA A 137 -39.61 -4.76 -33.38
N LEU A 138 -39.70 -3.55 -33.94
CA LEU A 138 -40.96 -2.85 -34.20
C LEU A 138 -41.00 -2.69 -35.74
N GLY A 139 -41.89 -3.29 -36.52
CA GLY A 139 -43.24 -3.74 -36.18
C GLY A 139 -44.30 -2.69 -36.50
N ASP A 140 -44.09 -1.87 -37.52
CA ASP A 140 -45.00 -0.83 -38.00
C ASP A 140 -45.02 -1.04 -39.54
N GLY A 141 -46.09 -1.50 -40.18
CA GLY A 141 -47.46 -1.00 -40.16
C GLY A 141 -47.80 -0.65 -41.60
#